data_AF-A0A7K2LQ04-F1
#
_entry.id   AF-A0A7K2LQ04-F1
#
_cell.length_a   1.000
_cell.length_b   1.000
_cell.length_c   1.000
_cell.angle_alpha   90.00
_cell.angle_beta   90.00
_cell.angle_gamma   90.00
#
_symmetry.space_group_name_H-M   'P 1'
#
loop_
_entity.id
_entity.type
_entity.pdbx_description
1 polymer ?
#
loop_
_entity_poly.entity_id
_entity_poly.type
_entity_poly.pdbx_seq_one_letter_code
_entity_poly.pdbx_strand_id
1 'polypeptide(L)'
;MLRGLVRPGSAYAASTVPPDFPAGIDVHQRVYENWAGEIRTDQLWTCAPRSPEEALTVVNWAHGAGWTVRAQGRRHGWAPLTVADGTPAATRVVLLDTTAHLTAMSLEQPAADGTAAVRVQSGASLETLLAFAGASG
;
A
#
# COMPACT_ATOMS: atom_id res chain seq x y z
N MET A 1 14.73 6.79 31.56
CA MET A 1 13.73 7.27 30.56
C MET A 1 14.25 8.56 29.95
N LEU A 2 14.91 8.50 28.78
CA LEU A 2 15.23 9.71 28.02
C LEU A 2 14.22 9.83 26.88
N ARG A 3 13.39 10.88 26.93
CA ARG A 3 12.58 11.33 25.80
C ARG A 3 13.53 11.79 24.70
N GLY A 4 13.57 11.05 23.60
CA GLY A 4 14.32 11.43 22.40
C GLY A 4 13.84 12.77 21.87
N LEU A 5 14.81 13.63 21.54
CA LEU A 5 14.61 14.93 20.92
C LEU A 5 13.68 14.83 19.70
N VAL A 6 12.57 15.58 19.74
CA VAL A 6 11.85 15.97 18.54
C VAL A 6 12.82 16.80 17.70
N ARG A 7 13.33 16.23 16.61
CA ARG A 7 14.01 17.01 15.58
C ARG A 7 12.93 17.88 14.91
N PRO A 8 13.12 19.20 14.79
CA PRO A 8 12.20 20.03 14.01
C PRO A 8 12.12 19.42 12.61
N GLY A 9 10.91 19.09 12.18
CA GLY A 9 10.67 18.49 10.87
C GLY A 9 11.26 19.41 9.81
N SER A 10 12.25 18.91 9.07
CA SER A 10 12.66 19.54 7.83
C SER A 10 11.40 19.70 7.01
N ALA A 11 10.98 20.94 6.78
CA ALA A 11 10.01 21.28 5.76
C ALA A 11 10.63 20.79 4.44
N TYR A 12 10.28 19.56 4.03
CA TYR A 12 10.68 19.03 2.75
C TYR A 12 10.05 19.96 1.72
N ALA A 13 10.87 20.67 0.96
CA ALA A 13 10.41 21.34 -0.25
C ALA A 13 9.56 20.33 -1.02
N ALA A 14 8.37 20.74 -1.47
CA ALA A 14 7.47 19.86 -2.22
C ALA A 14 8.27 19.23 -3.37
N SER A 15 8.58 17.95 -3.21
CA SER A 15 9.28 17.21 -4.26
C SER A 15 8.35 17.22 -5.46
N THR A 16 8.86 17.60 -6.63
CA THR A 16 8.09 17.47 -7.87
C THR A 16 7.67 16.01 -8.01
N VAL A 17 6.39 15.79 -8.32
CA VAL A 17 5.83 14.47 -8.64
C VAL A 17 6.80 13.69 -9.53
N PRO A 18 6.96 12.35 -9.35
CA PRO A 18 7.87 11.58 -10.18
C PRO A 18 7.64 11.88 -11.67
N PRO A 19 8.71 12.07 -12.47
CA PRO A 19 8.57 12.40 -13.88
C PRO A 19 7.66 11.39 -14.60
N ASP A 20 6.76 11.92 -15.43
CA ASP A 20 5.81 11.14 -16.23
C ASP A 20 4.94 10.16 -15.44
N PHE A 21 4.72 10.41 -14.14
CA PHE A 21 3.81 9.60 -13.33
C PHE A 21 2.42 9.56 -13.98
N PRO A 22 1.72 8.40 -13.97
CA PRO A 22 0.45 8.25 -14.66
C PRO A 22 -0.58 9.33 -14.32
N ALA A 23 -1.09 10.00 -15.37
CA ALA A 23 -2.12 11.02 -15.21
C ALA A 23 -3.42 10.40 -14.64
N GLY A 24 -4.09 11.14 -13.75
CA GLY A 24 -5.37 10.72 -13.16
C GLY A 24 -5.26 9.76 -11.97
N ILE A 25 -4.04 9.39 -11.56
CA ILE A 25 -3.77 8.65 -10.33
C ILE A 25 -3.13 9.62 -9.31
N ASP A 26 -3.81 9.84 -8.19
CA ASP A 26 -3.31 10.72 -7.13
C ASP A 26 -2.07 10.09 -6.46
N VAL A 27 -0.99 10.87 -6.37
CA VAL A 27 0.25 10.47 -5.73
C VAL A 27 0.71 11.55 -4.76
N HIS A 28 1.15 11.13 -3.58
CA HIS A 28 1.57 12.01 -2.50
C HIS A 28 2.76 11.41 -1.76
N GLN A 29 3.48 12.21 -1.00
CA GLN A 29 4.54 11.72 -0.12
C GLN A 29 4.00 11.47 1.28
N ARG A 30 4.37 10.35 1.90
CA ARG A 30 3.98 10.01 3.28
C ARG A 30 5.07 9.16 3.93
N VAL A 31 5.25 9.33 5.24
CA VAL A 31 6.06 8.40 6.04
C VAL A 31 5.44 7.00 6.03
N TYR A 32 6.24 6.00 5.68
CA TYR A 32 5.94 4.63 6.02
C TYR A 32 6.41 4.37 7.45
N GLU A 33 5.50 3.86 8.27
CA GLU A 33 5.76 3.42 9.63
C GLU A 33 4.99 2.11 9.82
N ASN A 34 5.68 1.05 10.24
CA ASN A 34 5.01 -0.18 10.60
C ASN A 34 4.30 -0.03 11.95
N TRP A 35 3.36 -0.93 12.24
CA TRP A 35 2.56 -0.87 13.47
C TRP A 35 3.40 -0.84 14.75
N ALA A 36 4.55 -1.52 14.75
CA ALA A 36 5.48 -1.55 15.88
C ALA A 36 6.34 -0.28 16.03
N GLY A 37 6.40 0.58 15.00
CA GLY A 37 7.26 1.77 14.97
C GLY A 37 8.75 1.48 14.74
N GLU A 38 9.14 0.22 14.55
CA GLU A 38 10.54 -0.21 14.36
C GLU A 38 11.05 0.02 12.94
N ILE A 39 10.15 0.07 11.95
CA ILE A 39 10.49 0.45 10.58
C ILE A 39 9.83 1.80 10.33
N ARG A 40 10.64 2.84 10.17
CA ARG A 40 10.20 4.19 9.84
C ARG A 40 11.06 4.78 8.73
N THR A 41 10.41 5.40 7.75
CA THR A 41 11.10 6.00 6.59
C THR A 41 11.01 7.53 6.61
N ASP A 42 11.73 8.16 5.68
CA ASP A 42 11.36 9.50 5.23
C ASP A 42 9.99 9.48 4.51
N GLN A 43 9.53 10.62 3.98
CA GLN A 43 8.31 10.67 3.17
C GLN A 43 8.53 10.00 1.80
N LEU A 44 7.94 8.83 1.60
CA LEU A 44 7.99 8.06 0.36
C LEU A 44 6.76 8.32 -0.50
N TRP A 45 6.92 8.19 -1.82
CA TRP A 45 5.80 8.30 -2.76
C TRP A 45 4.80 7.18 -2.55
N THR A 46 3.52 7.55 -2.46
CA THR A 46 2.40 6.65 -2.19
C THR A 46 1.22 7.05 -3.07
N CYS A 47 0.54 6.06 -3.66
CA CYS A 47 -0.76 6.25 -4.29
C CYS A 47 -1.73 5.13 -3.84
N ALA A 48 -3.02 5.34 -4.07
CA ALA A 48 -4.06 4.38 -3.75
C ALA A 48 -4.84 4.05 -5.03
N PRO A 49 -4.45 3.00 -5.78
CA PRO A 49 -5.15 2.62 -7.00
C PRO A 49 -6.61 2.26 -6.73
N ARG A 50 -7.52 2.77 -7.55
CA ARG A 50 -8.97 2.51 -7.48
C ARG A 50 -9.38 1.22 -8.17
N SER A 51 -8.50 0.65 -9.00
CA SER A 51 -8.75 -0.58 -9.72
C SER A 51 -7.45 -1.38 -9.96
N PRO A 52 -7.55 -2.68 -10.31
CA PRO A 52 -6.39 -3.47 -10.73
C PRO A 52 -5.66 -2.86 -11.93
N GLU A 53 -6.37 -2.21 -12.84
CA GLU A 53 -5.80 -1.56 -14.04
C GLU A 53 -4.98 -0.32 -13.67
N GLU A 54 -5.43 0.49 -12.70
CA GLU A 54 -4.62 1.59 -12.18
C GLU A 54 -3.32 1.07 -11.53
N ALA A 55 -3.39 -0.03 -10.76
CA ALA A 55 -2.21 -0.65 -10.17
C ALA A 55 -1.23 -1.14 -11.25
N LEU A 56 -1.75 -1.80 -12.29
CA LEU A 56 -0.94 -2.24 -13.45
C LEU A 56 -0.31 -1.05 -14.19
N THR A 57 -1.04 0.06 -14.33
CA THR A 57 -0.53 1.28 -14.96
C THR A 57 0.68 1.84 -14.21
N VAL A 58 0.62 1.89 -12.86
CA VAL A 58 1.76 2.33 -12.04
C VAL A 58 2.93 1.35 -12.14
N VAL A 59 2.67 0.03 -12.16
CA VAL A 59 3.71 -0.99 -12.31
C VAL A 59 4.44 -0.86 -13.66
N ASN A 60 3.70 -0.68 -14.75
CA ASN A 60 4.28 -0.51 -16.09
C ASN A 60 5.09 0.79 -16.19
N TRP A 61 4.58 1.90 -15.65
CA TRP A 61 5.33 3.15 -15.56
C TRP A 61 6.64 2.95 -14.77
N ALA A 62 6.55 2.31 -13.60
CA ALA A 62 7.70 2.14 -12.72
C ALA A 62 8.79 1.29 -13.38
N HIS A 63 8.40 0.21 -14.07
CA HIS A 63 9.33 -0.60 -14.86
C HIS A 63 10.04 0.25 -15.93
N GLY A 64 9.30 1.05 -16.70
CA GLY A 64 9.87 1.92 -17.74
C GLY A 64 10.75 3.06 -17.20
N ALA A 65 10.45 3.58 -16.01
CA ALA A 65 11.15 4.69 -15.37
C ALA A 65 12.31 4.27 -14.44
N GLY A 66 12.52 2.96 -14.24
CA GLY A 66 13.53 2.43 -13.31
C GLY A 66 13.18 2.67 -11.84
N TRP A 67 11.90 2.52 -11.49
CA TRP A 67 11.36 2.61 -10.13
C TRP A 67 10.90 1.24 -9.64
N THR A 68 10.88 1.07 -8.32
CA THR A 68 10.29 -0.09 -7.66
C THR A 68 8.87 0.19 -7.19
N VAL A 69 7.99 -0.81 -7.28
CA VAL A 69 6.64 -0.74 -6.71
C VAL A 69 6.52 -1.72 -5.54
N ARG A 70 5.89 -1.28 -4.45
CA ARG A 70 5.63 -2.12 -3.28
C ARG A 70 4.18 -2.02 -2.86
N ALA A 71 3.49 -3.16 -2.76
CA ALA A 71 2.17 -3.18 -2.16
C ALA A 71 2.28 -2.83 -0.67
N GLN A 72 1.37 -1.98 -0.20
CA GLN A 72 1.26 -1.55 1.18
C GLN A 72 -0.14 -1.91 1.69
N GLY A 73 -0.19 -2.92 2.57
CA GLY A 73 -1.37 -3.24 3.36
C GLY A 73 -1.45 -2.42 4.65
N ARG A 74 -1.93 -3.06 5.72
CA ARG A 74 -2.09 -2.46 7.07
C ARG A 74 -0.79 -2.26 7.85
N ARG A 75 0.39 -2.54 7.25
CA ARG A 75 1.73 -2.28 7.82
C ARG A 75 2.03 -3.01 9.16
N HIS A 76 1.43 -4.17 9.39
CA HIS A 76 1.67 -4.98 10.61
C HIS A 76 2.96 -5.83 10.58
N GLY A 77 3.66 -5.89 9.45
CA GLY A 77 4.88 -6.70 9.32
C GLY A 77 6.08 -6.12 10.08
N TRP A 78 6.87 -6.99 10.71
CA TRP A 78 8.16 -6.65 11.34
C TRP A 78 9.35 -6.77 10.38
N ALA A 79 9.28 -7.69 9.41
CA ALA A 79 10.34 -7.85 8.44
C ALA A 79 10.34 -6.70 7.40
N PRO A 80 11.51 -6.27 6.91
CA PRO A 80 11.65 -5.17 5.95
C PRO A 80 11.27 -5.58 4.51
N LEU A 81 10.10 -6.21 4.35
CA LEU A 81 9.61 -6.73 3.06
C LEU A 81 8.97 -5.64 2.19
N THR A 82 8.34 -4.63 2.81
CA THR A 82 7.82 -3.46 2.10
C THR A 82 8.98 -2.51 1.78
N VAL A 83 9.61 -2.00 2.83
CA VAL A 83 10.75 -1.07 2.80
C VAL A 83 11.63 -1.33 4.03
N ALA A 84 12.91 -0.95 3.94
CA ALA A 84 13.83 -1.03 5.05
C ALA A 84 13.67 0.18 6.00
N ASP A 85 14.04 0.00 7.26
CA ASP A 85 14.13 1.13 8.19
C ASP A 85 15.10 2.20 7.68
N GLY A 86 14.75 3.47 7.89
CA GLY A 86 15.56 4.60 7.43
C GLY A 86 15.61 4.80 5.91
N THR A 87 14.71 4.18 5.14
CA THR A 87 14.66 4.39 3.67
C THR A 87 14.53 5.90 3.35
N PRO A 88 15.49 6.49 2.60
CA PRO A 88 15.50 7.94 2.32
C PRO A 88 14.42 8.37 1.30
N ALA A 89 13.99 9.63 1.35
CA ALA A 89 12.97 10.17 0.42
C ALA A 89 13.39 10.11 -1.06
N ALA A 90 14.70 10.11 -1.33
CA ALA A 90 15.24 10.02 -2.69
C ALA A 90 15.16 8.62 -3.31
N THR A 91 14.74 7.61 -2.53
CA THR A 91 14.58 6.23 -3.01
C THR A 91 13.51 6.17 -4.08
N ARG A 92 13.84 5.57 -5.23
CA ARG A 92 12.90 5.36 -6.35
C ARG A 92 11.93 4.22 -6.08
N VAL A 93 11.04 4.44 -5.11
CA VAL A 93 9.99 3.51 -4.73
C VAL A 93 8.65 4.22 -4.66
N VAL A 94 7.59 3.56 -5.16
CA VAL A 94 6.20 3.96 -4.96
C VAL A 94 5.49 2.87 -4.17
N LEU A 95 4.82 3.28 -3.10
CA LEU A 95 3.97 2.42 -2.27
C LEU A 95 2.53 2.44 -2.83
N LEU A 96 1.99 1.27 -3.13
CA LEU A 96 0.58 1.12 -3.51
C LEU A 96 -0.24 0.78 -2.26
N ASP A 97 -0.99 1.75 -1.74
CA ASP A 97 -1.96 1.48 -0.69
C ASP A 97 -3.15 0.72 -1.28
N THR A 98 -3.19 -0.59 -1.04
CA THR A 98 -4.29 -1.44 -1.53
C THR A 98 -5.54 -1.29 -0.67
N THR A 99 -5.41 -0.78 0.55
CA THR A 99 -6.46 -0.83 1.58
C THR A 99 -7.57 0.20 1.42
N ALA A 100 -7.36 1.22 0.58
CA ALA A 100 -8.33 2.30 0.37
C ALA A 100 -9.47 1.91 -0.58
N HIS A 101 -9.18 1.16 -1.65
CA HIS A 101 -10.14 0.92 -2.73
C HIS A 101 -10.19 -0.54 -3.22
N LEU A 102 -9.07 -1.28 -3.15
CA LEU A 102 -9.00 -2.66 -3.64
C LEU A 102 -9.52 -3.65 -2.58
N THR A 103 -10.77 -3.49 -2.18
CA THR A 103 -11.39 -4.23 -1.06
C THR A 103 -12.67 -4.99 -1.43
N ALA A 104 -13.02 -5.05 -2.72
CA ALA A 104 -14.24 -5.72 -3.17
C ALA A 104 -14.19 -7.23 -2.90
N MET A 105 -15.36 -7.81 -2.63
CA MET A 105 -15.55 -9.24 -2.36
C MET A 105 -16.79 -9.76 -3.08
N SER A 106 -16.76 -11.01 -3.50
CA SER A 106 -17.91 -11.73 -4.05
C SER A 106 -17.88 -13.21 -3.67
N LEU A 107 -19.04 -13.80 -3.44
CA LEU A 107 -19.18 -15.24 -3.33
C LEU A 107 -19.14 -15.84 -4.73
N GLU A 108 -18.27 -16.83 -4.94
CA GLU A 108 -18.28 -17.65 -6.14
C GLU A 108 -19.43 -18.66 -6.07
N GLN A 109 -19.89 -19.16 -7.21
CA GLN A 109 -20.96 -20.16 -7.22
C GLN A 109 -20.55 -21.38 -6.37
N PRO A 110 -21.41 -21.86 -5.45
CA PRO A 110 -21.11 -23.03 -4.65
C PRO A 110 -20.81 -24.23 -5.54
N ALA A 111 -19.76 -24.98 -5.20
CA ALA A 111 -19.47 -26.23 -5.88
C ALA A 111 -20.50 -27.31 -5.49
N ALA A 112 -20.61 -28.34 -6.33
CA ALA A 112 -21.59 -29.42 -6.14
C ALA A 112 -21.38 -30.21 -4.82
N ASP A 113 -20.20 -30.13 -4.23
CA ASP A 113 -19.85 -30.75 -2.94
C ASP A 113 -20.20 -29.89 -1.72
N GLY A 114 -20.83 -28.73 -1.94
CA GLY A 114 -21.23 -27.80 -0.88
C GLY A 114 -20.10 -26.86 -0.43
N THR A 115 -18.94 -26.88 -1.07
CA THR A 115 -17.88 -25.90 -0.79
C THR A 115 -18.19 -24.55 -1.45
N ALA A 116 -17.79 -23.47 -0.78
CA ALA A 116 -17.91 -22.11 -1.29
C ALA A 116 -16.55 -21.41 -1.27
N ALA A 117 -16.33 -20.51 -2.23
CA ALA A 117 -15.13 -19.70 -2.31
C ALA A 117 -15.51 -18.22 -2.30
N VAL A 118 -14.72 -17.40 -1.62
CA VAL A 118 -14.85 -15.93 -1.69
C VAL A 118 -13.72 -15.40 -2.55
N ARG A 119 -14.08 -14.69 -3.62
CA ARG A 119 -13.12 -13.84 -4.34
C ARG A 119 -13.00 -12.54 -3.57
N VAL A 120 -11.79 -12.16 -3.24
CA VAL A 120 -11.49 -10.97 -2.42
C VAL A 120 -10.31 -10.21 -3.02
N GLN A 121 -10.44 -8.89 -3.14
CA GLN A 121 -9.33 -8.02 -3.52
C GLN A 121 -8.35 -7.86 -2.35
N SER A 122 -7.07 -7.68 -2.68
CA SER A 122 -5.93 -7.82 -1.75
C SER A 122 -5.82 -6.75 -0.65
N GLY A 123 -6.62 -5.69 -0.70
CA GLY A 123 -6.68 -4.64 0.31
C GLY A 123 -7.68 -4.91 1.44
N ALA A 124 -8.58 -5.87 1.29
CA ALA A 124 -9.56 -6.20 2.31
C ALA A 124 -8.88 -6.69 3.60
N SER A 125 -9.40 -6.28 4.76
CA SER A 125 -8.94 -6.84 6.03
C SER A 125 -9.51 -8.25 6.24
N LEU A 126 -8.82 -9.08 7.02
CA LEU A 126 -9.33 -10.39 7.40
C LEU A 126 -10.65 -10.27 8.20
N GLU A 127 -10.79 -9.24 9.01
CA GLU A 127 -12.02 -8.94 9.75
C GLU A 127 -13.21 -8.73 8.79
N THR A 128 -13.05 -7.88 7.76
CA THR A 128 -14.11 -7.62 6.79
C THR A 128 -14.40 -8.85 5.93
N LEU A 129 -13.38 -9.65 5.59
CA LEU A 129 -13.55 -10.92 4.89
C LEU A 129 -14.38 -11.93 5.70
N LEU A 130 -14.06 -12.11 6.99
CA LEU A 130 -14.78 -13.04 7.86
C LEU A 130 -16.22 -12.58 8.11
N ALA A 131 -16.44 -11.27 8.26
CA ALA A 131 -17.78 -10.71 8.37
C ALA A 131 -18.61 -10.94 7.09
N PHE A 132 -18.01 -10.73 5.91
CA PHE A 132 -18.64 -11.01 4.61
C PHE A 132 -19.02 -12.50 4.47
N ALA A 133 -18.09 -13.40 4.80
CA ALA A 133 -18.33 -14.83 4.73
C ALA A 133 -19.48 -15.26 5.67
N GLY A 134 -19.44 -14.85 6.94
CA GLY A 134 -20.49 -15.20 7.91
C GLY A 134 -21.88 -14.65 7.58
N ALA A 135 -21.96 -13.53 6.86
CA ALA A 135 -23.23 -13.00 6.37
C ALA A 135 -23.75 -13.72 5.11
N SER A 136 -22.89 -14.46 4.40
CA SER A 136 -23.20 -15.11 3.13
C SER A 136 -23.66 -16.57 3.26
N GLY A 137 -23.65 -17.13 4.49
CA GLY A 137 -24.06 -18.51 4.80
C GLY A 137 -22.87 -19.45 5.00
#